data_AF-A0A939JQH3-F1
#
_entry.id   AF-A0A939JQH3-F1
#
_cell.length_a   1.000
_cell.length_b   1.000
_cell.length_c   1.000
_cell.angle_alpha   90.00
_cell.angle_beta   90.00
_cell.angle_gamma   90.00
#
_symmetry.space_group_name_H-M   'P 1'
#
loop_
_entity.id
_entity.type
_entity.pdbx_description
1 polymer ?
#
loop_
_entity_poly.entity_id
_entity_poly.type
_entity_poly.pdbx_seq_one_letter_code
_entity_poly.pdbx_strand_id
1 'polypeptide(L)'
;MVREAGALSFEALQRRAAVGRRDVPRLAESLPAHVIVFDALQLDGQELLGRPYREHRALLEALFTASLAPPWTLCSMTTDVDKAQRWMSTWTQVPGVEGVL
;
A
#
# COMPACT_ATOMS: atom_id res chain seq x y z
N MET A 1 1.62 4.19 -5.15
CA MET A 1 2.96 4.81 -5.01
C MET A 1 3.67 4.82 -6.34
N VAL A 2 4.15 5.98 -6.80
CA VAL A 2 5.04 6.13 -7.97
C VAL A 2 6.39 6.63 -7.48
N ARG A 3 7.48 6.20 -8.13
CA ARG A 3 8.84 6.70 -7.87
C ARG A 3 9.30 7.64 -8.98
N GLU A 4 9.96 8.73 -8.60
CA GLU A 4 10.58 9.70 -9.51
C GLU A 4 11.92 10.13 -8.90
N ALA A 5 12.99 10.14 -9.70
CA ALA A 5 14.36 10.45 -9.24
C ALA A 5 14.81 9.65 -7.99
N GLY A 6 14.35 8.40 -7.84
CA GLY A 6 14.71 7.51 -6.73
C GLY A 6 13.83 7.64 -5.47
N ALA A 7 13.00 8.69 -5.36
CA ALA A 7 12.11 8.92 -4.21
C ALA A 7 10.65 8.60 -4.55
N LEU A 8 9.83 8.37 -3.52
CA LEU A 8 8.38 8.33 -3.67
C LEU A 8 7.86 9.74 -4.02
N SER A 9 7.05 9.85 -5.07
CA SER A 9 6.51 11.13 -5.54
C SER A 9 4.99 11.07 -5.61
N PHE A 10 4.34 11.82 -4.72
CA PHE A 10 2.89 12.00 -4.74
C PHE A 10 2.46 12.82 -5.97
N GLU A 11 3.23 13.82 -6.34
CA GLU A 11 2.99 14.63 -7.54
C GLU A 11 2.99 13.74 -8.80
N ALA A 12 3.97 12.86 -8.96
CA ALA A 12 4.02 11.92 -10.08
C ALA A 12 2.83 10.96 -10.09
N LEU A 13 2.37 10.51 -8.91
CA LEU A 13 1.16 9.70 -8.79
C LEU A 13 -0.09 10.48 -9.22
N GLN A 14 -0.22 11.75 -8.83
CA GLN A 14 -1.34 12.61 -9.24
C GLN A 14 -1.33 12.87 -10.74
N ARG A 15 -0.18 13.23 -11.32
CA ARG A 15 -0.03 13.41 -12.79
C ARG A 15 -0.44 12.14 -13.54
N ARG A 16 -0.05 10.97 -13.03
CA ARG A 16 -0.44 9.66 -13.60
C ARG A 16 -1.94 9.39 -13.48
N ALA A 17 -2.59 9.77 -12.39
CA ALA A 17 -4.01 9.53 -12.16
C ALA A 17 -4.92 10.44 -13.00
N ALA A 18 -4.44 11.62 -13.38
CA ALA A 18 -5.23 12.63 -14.09
C ALA A 18 -5.33 12.43 -15.61
N VAL A 19 -4.61 11.47 -16.19
CA VAL A 19 -4.58 11.30 -17.66
C VAL A 19 -5.82 10.61 -18.23
N GLY A 20 -6.14 10.94 -19.49
CA GLY A 20 -7.20 10.27 -20.24
C GLY A 20 -6.86 8.82 -20.59
N ARG A 21 -7.88 8.00 -20.87
CA ARG A 21 -7.75 6.55 -21.14
C ARG A 21 -6.72 6.19 -22.22
N ARG A 22 -6.48 7.08 -23.19
CA ARG A 22 -5.50 6.87 -24.27
C ARG A 22 -4.05 6.84 -23.79
N ASP A 23 -3.72 7.60 -22.74
CA ASP A 23 -2.35 7.76 -22.25
C ASP A 23 -1.99 6.78 -21.13
N VAL A 24 -2.98 6.05 -20.60
CA VAL A 24 -2.82 5.10 -19.48
C VAL A 24 -1.78 4.01 -19.77
N PRO A 25 -1.77 3.32 -20.92
CA PRO A 25 -0.78 2.27 -21.18
C PRO A 25 0.65 2.82 -21.15
N ARG A 26 0.88 3.94 -21.84
CA ARG A 26 2.18 4.61 -21.92
C ARG A 26 2.70 5.02 -20.53
N LEU A 27 1.83 5.61 -19.70
CA LEU A 27 2.22 6.04 -18.36
C LEU A 27 2.35 4.89 -17.36
N ALA A 28 1.65 3.78 -17.57
CA ALA A 28 1.87 2.57 -16.77
C ALA A 28 3.27 1.99 -16.98
N GLU A 29 3.79 2.06 -18.21
CA GLU A 29 5.15 1.63 -18.54
C GLU A 29 6.21 2.62 -18.03
N SER A 30 6.04 3.93 -18.26
CA SER A 30 7.05 4.92 -17.89
C SER A 30 7.05 5.29 -16.40
N LEU A 31 5.91 5.16 -15.72
CA LEU A 31 5.73 5.48 -14.31
C LEU A 31 4.97 4.33 -13.62
N PRO A 32 5.65 3.18 -13.38
CA PRO A 32 5.03 2.05 -12.73
C PRO A 32 4.58 2.43 -11.31
N ALA A 33 3.32 2.11 -11.00
CA ALA A 33 2.75 2.36 -9.69
C ALA A 33 2.71 1.05 -8.87
N HIS A 34 3.14 1.13 -7.62
CA HIS A 34 2.99 0.06 -6.63
C HIS A 34 1.79 0.33 -5.72
N VAL A 35 1.07 -0.71 -5.33
CA VAL A 35 -0.10 -0.60 -4.46
C VAL A 35 0.23 -1.16 -3.10
N ILE A 36 0.26 -0.29 -2.08
CA ILE A 36 0.33 -0.74 -0.68
C ILE A 36 -1.09 -1.00 -0.19
N VAL A 37 -1.35 -2.22 0.26
CA VAL A 37 -2.66 -2.65 0.79
C VAL A 37 -2.56 -2.82 2.29
N PHE A 38 -3.49 -2.22 3.05
CA PHE A 38 -3.49 -2.27 4.51
C PHE A 38 -4.72 -2.98 5.11
N ASP A 39 -5.79 -3.17 4.33
CA ASP A 39 -7.01 -3.81 4.78
C ASP A 39 -7.76 -4.52 3.64
N ALA A 40 -8.63 -5.47 3.99
CA ALA A 40 -9.58 -6.13 3.11
C ALA A 40 -10.99 -6.04 3.72
N LEU A 41 -11.91 -5.43 3.00
CA LEU A 41 -13.28 -5.19 3.48
C LEU A 41 -14.27 -6.26 3.00
N GLN A 42 -13.91 -6.99 1.95
CA GLN A 42 -14.67 -8.10 1.39
C GLN A 42 -13.69 -9.08 0.72
N LEU A 43 -13.92 -10.38 0.88
CA LEU A 43 -13.13 -11.43 0.23
C LEU A 43 -14.05 -12.58 -0.19
N ASP A 44 -13.91 -13.07 -1.42
CA ASP A 44 -14.72 -14.16 -1.98
C ASP A 44 -16.24 -13.96 -1.78
N GLY A 45 -16.68 -12.72 -1.97
CA GLY A 45 -18.09 -12.34 -1.80
C GLY A 45 -18.53 -12.14 -0.35
N GLN A 46 -17.70 -12.47 0.65
CA GLN A 46 -18.03 -12.33 2.07
C GLN A 46 -17.61 -10.95 2.60
N GLU A 47 -18.57 -10.21 3.16
CA GLU A 47 -18.32 -8.92 3.81
C GLU A 47 -17.58 -9.11 5.15
N LEU A 48 -16.60 -8.24 5.39
CA LEU A 48 -15.78 -8.25 6.60
C LEU A 48 -16.05 -7.04 7.52
N LEU A 49 -16.72 -5.98 7.06
CA LEU A 49 -16.89 -4.71 7.79
C LEU A 49 -17.34 -4.80 9.26
N GLY A 50 -18.10 -5.83 9.64
CA GLY A 50 -18.54 -6.07 11.02
C GLY A 50 -17.55 -6.84 11.91
N ARG A 51 -16.40 -7.27 11.37
CA ARG A 51 -15.43 -8.11 12.07
C ARG A 51 -14.31 -7.26 12.70
N PRO A 52 -13.66 -7.77 13.76
CA PRO A 52 -12.47 -7.13 14.31
C PRO A 52 -11.34 -7.02 13.26
N TYR A 53 -10.63 -5.90 13.23
CA TYR A 53 -9.53 -5.66 12.27
C TYR A 53 -8.47 -6.78 12.23
N ARG A 54 -8.18 -7.42 13.37
CA ARG A 54 -7.25 -8.58 13.43
C ARG A 54 -7.64 -9.71 12.48
N GLU A 55 -8.94 -9.91 12.24
CA GLU A 55 -9.46 -10.93 11.35
C GLU A 55 -9.29 -10.52 9.89
N HIS A 56 -9.54 -9.24 9.56
CA HIS A 56 -9.26 -8.71 8.22
C HIS A 56 -7.79 -8.85 7.89
N ARG A 57 -6.92 -8.50 8.86
CA ARG A 57 -5.47 -8.57 8.71
C ARG A 57 -5.00 -9.99 8.43
N ALA A 58 -5.49 -10.97 9.17
CA ALA A 58 -5.13 -12.37 8.96
C ALA A 58 -5.56 -12.88 7.57
N LEU A 59 -6.77 -12.52 7.13
CA LEU A 59 -7.26 -12.86 5.78
C LEU A 59 -6.43 -12.19 4.68
N LEU A 60 -6.07 -10.92 4.87
CA LEU A 60 -5.23 -10.18 3.95
C LEU A 60 -3.82 -10.79 3.84
N GLU A 61 -3.20 -11.16 4.97
CA GLU A 61 -1.89 -11.84 5.00
C GLU A 61 -1.93 -13.19 4.28
N ALA A 62 -3.00 -13.96 4.48
CA ALA A 62 -3.21 -15.22 3.77
C ALA A 62 -3.35 -15.00 2.26
N LEU A 63 -4.10 -13.98 1.82
CA LEU A 63 -4.24 -13.62 0.41
C LEU A 63 -2.89 -13.25 -0.21
N PHE A 64 -2.08 -12.44 0.47
CA PHE A 64 -0.75 -12.07 0.00
C PHE A 64 0.18 -13.27 -0.12
N THR A 65 0.11 -14.22 0.81
CA THR A 65 0.90 -15.45 0.76
C THR A 65 0.47 -16.37 -0.37
N ALA A 66 -0.84 -16.42 -0.67
CA ALA A 66 -1.39 -17.35 -1.65
C ALA A 66 -1.27 -16.88 -3.10
N SER A 67 -1.45 -15.58 -3.36
CA SER A 67 -1.70 -15.12 -4.74
C SER A 67 -1.24 -13.73 -5.12
N LEU A 68 -0.83 -12.86 -4.18
CA LEU A 68 -0.42 -11.50 -4.53
C LEU A 68 1.10 -11.33 -4.58
N ALA A 69 1.57 -10.81 -5.71
CA ALA A 69 2.95 -10.46 -6.00
C ALA A 69 3.03 -9.00 -6.50
N PRO A 70 4.20 -8.45 -6.86
CA PRO A 70 4.27 -7.12 -7.48
C PRO A 70 3.26 -6.95 -8.61
N PRO A 71 2.56 -5.80 -8.69
CA PRO A 71 2.86 -4.53 -8.03
C PRO A 71 2.24 -4.34 -6.63
N TRP A 72 1.64 -5.38 -6.06
CA TRP A 72 1.02 -5.34 -4.73
C TRP A 72 2.08 -5.45 -3.64
N THR A 73 1.89 -4.73 -2.54
CA THR A 73 2.74 -4.79 -1.35
C THR A 73 1.86 -4.72 -0.12
N LEU A 74 2.10 -5.63 0.82
CA LEU A 74 1.37 -5.62 2.08
C LEU A 74 1.92 -4.50 2.97
N CYS A 75 1.04 -3.66 3.51
CA CYS A 75 1.42 -2.65 4.49
C CYS A 75 2.01 -3.34 5.73
N SER A 76 3.14 -2.82 6.20
CA SER A 76 3.75 -3.30 7.44
C SER A 76 2.88 -2.92 8.62
N MET A 77 2.66 -3.88 9.52
CA MET A 77 1.85 -3.72 10.73
C MET A 77 2.57 -4.37 11.90
N THR A 78 2.34 -3.86 13.12
CA THR A 78 2.77 -4.53 14.34
C THR A 78 1.79 -4.28 15.48
N THR A 79 1.66 -5.26 16.36
CA THR A 79 0.98 -5.12 17.67
C THR A 79 1.98 -4.94 18.82
N ASP A 80 3.28 -4.92 18.54
CA ASP A 80 4.35 -4.66 19.50
C ASP A 80 4.54 -3.14 19.62
N VAL A 81 4.24 -2.62 20.81
CA VAL A 81 4.30 -1.18 21.12
C VAL A 81 5.74 -0.65 20.98
N ASP A 82 6.75 -1.41 21.41
CA ASP A 82 8.15 -0.98 21.32
C ASP A 82 8.58 -0.90 19.87
N LYS A 83 8.11 -1.84 19.04
CA LYS A 83 8.34 -1.82 17.60
C LYS A 83 7.65 -0.63 16.94
N ALA A 84 6.40 -0.34 17.32
CA ALA A 84 5.66 0.82 16.81
C ALA A 84 6.35 2.14 17.16
N GLN A 85 6.84 2.30 18.39
CA GLN A 85 7.60 3.49 18.81
C GLN A 85 8.90 3.66 18.03
N ARG A 86 9.62 2.56 17.76
CA ARG A 86 10.80 2.60 16.89
C ARG A 86 10.45 3.02 15.46
N TRP A 87 9.36 2.50 14.89
CA TRP A 87 8.90 2.93 13.57
C TRP A 87 8.55 4.42 13.55
N MET A 88 7.82 4.91 14.54
CA MET A 88 7.44 6.32 14.63
C MET A 88 8.64 7.28 14.63
N SER A 89 9.74 6.89 15.28
CA SER A 89 10.96 7.70 15.32
C SER A 89 11.86 7.54 14.09
N THR A 90 11.92 6.36 13.48
CA THR A 90 12.87 6.07 12.39
C THR A 90 12.28 6.22 11.00
N TRP A 91 10.99 5.94 10.80
CA TRP A 91 10.38 5.93 9.48
C TRP A 91 9.99 7.31 8.97
N THR A 92 9.83 8.30 9.84
CA THR A 92 9.66 9.71 9.44
C THR A 92 10.87 10.25 8.68
N GLN A 93 12.02 9.57 8.76
CA GLN A 93 13.22 9.89 7.98
C GLN A 93 13.21 9.26 6.58
N VAL A 94 12.28 8.34 6.29
CA VAL A 94 12.18 7.67 4.98
C VAL A 94 11.38 8.55 4.02
N PRO A 95 11.96 8.95 2.86
CA PRO A 95 11.24 9.77 1.89
C PRO A 95 9.93 9.14 1.44
N GLY A 96 8.82 9.87 1.65
CA GLY A 96 7.46 9.45 1.29
C GLY A 96 6.75 8.58 2.31
N VAL A 97 7.29 8.43 3.52
CA VAL A 97 6.56 7.90 4.68
C VAL A 97 6.19 9.04 5.61
N GLU A 98 4.89 9.25 5.81
CA GLU A 98 4.38 10.36 6.63
C GLU A 98 4.37 10.02 8.13
N GLY A 99 4.22 8.75 8.50
CA GLY A 99 4.14 8.33 9.88
C GLY A 99 3.60 6.90 10.06
N VAL A 100 3.09 6.64 11.26
CA VAL A 100 2.45 5.37 11.66
C VAL A 100 1.01 5.68 12.08
N LEU A 101 0.07 4.83 11.69
CA LEU A 101 -1.36 4.89 12.04
C LEU A 101 -1.70 3.87 13.13
#